data_AF-K0IVQ1-F1
#
_entry.id   AF-K0IVQ1-F1
#
_cell.length_a   1.000
_cell.length_b   1.000
_cell.length_c   1.000
_cell.angle_alpha   90.00
_cell.angle_beta   90.00
_cell.angle_gamma   90.00
#
_symmetry.space_group_name_H-M   'P 1'
#
loop_
_entity.id
_entity.type
_entity.pdbx_description
1 polymer ?
#
loop_
_entity_poly.entity_id
_entity_poly.type
_entity_poly.pdbx_seq_one_letter_code
_entity_poly.pdbx_strand_id
1 'polypeptide(L)' 'MPKEMDFNEVDQNFVSAVADKRNKIPRKSLNYRTPLEVFLSYIDESHLSSLN' A
#
# COMPACT_ATOMS: atom_id res chain seq x y z
N MET A 1 16.41 -13.25 -21.48
CA MET A 1 14.98 -13.66 -21.41
C MET A 1 14.15 -12.43 -21.09
N PRO A 2 13.02 -12.19 -21.77
CA PRO A 2 12.11 -11.13 -21.36
C PRO A 2 11.63 -11.47 -19.95
N LYS A 3 11.51 -10.46 -19.09
CA LYS A 3 10.98 -10.67 -17.75
C LYS A 3 9.49 -10.95 -17.91
N GLU A 4 9.11 -12.22 -17.88
CA GLU A 4 7.70 -12.59 -17.85
C GLU A 4 7.07 -11.95 -16.61
N MET A 5 6.07 -11.10 -16.87
CA MET A 5 5.34 -10.36 -15.86
C MET A 5 4.03 -9.88 -16.46
N ASP A 6 3.24 -10.82 -17.00
CA ASP A 6 1.85 -10.52 -17.35
C ASP A 6 1.00 -10.58 -16.07
N PHE A 7 0.51 -9.43 -15.63
CA PHE A 7 -0.32 -9.31 -14.43
C PHE A 7 -1.83 -9.29 -14.76
N ASN A 8 -2.21 -9.35 -16.04
CA ASN A 8 -3.63 -9.26 -16.43
C ASN A 8 -4.44 -10.48 -15.96
N GLU A 9 -3.78 -11.61 -15.70
CA GLU A 9 -4.42 -12.85 -15.23
C GLU A 9 -4.43 -12.97 -13.69
N VAL A 10 -3.90 -11.99 -12.96
CA VAL A 10 -3.77 -12.08 -11.50
C VAL A 10 -5.08 -11.72 -10.81
N ASP A 11 -5.53 -12.60 -9.91
CA ASP A 11 -6.75 -12.41 -9.13
C ASP A 11 -6.69 -11.14 -8.25
N GLN A 12 -7.81 -10.44 -8.16
CA GLN A 12 -7.92 -9.22 -7.36
C GLN A 12 -7.63 -9.47 -5.88
N ASN A 13 -8.06 -10.61 -5.32
CA ASN A 13 -7.78 -10.91 -3.91
C ASN A 13 -6.27 -11.06 -3.66
N PHE A 14 -5.56 -11.61 -4.63
CA PHE A 14 -4.11 -11.71 -4.55
C PHE A 14 -3.45 -10.32 -4.63
N VAL A 15 -3.90 -9.45 -5.54
CA VAL A 15 -3.41 -8.07 -5.64
C VAL A 15 -3.65 -7.32 -4.32
N SER A 16 -4.86 -7.41 -3.76
CA SER A 16 -5.21 -6.80 -2.47
C SER A 16 -4.33 -7.32 -1.34
N ALA A 17 -4.14 -8.65 -1.22
CA ALA A 17 -3.28 -9.24 -0.19
C ALA A 17 -1.82 -8.78 -0.29
N VAL A 18 -1.30 -8.66 -1.52
CA VAL A 18 0.05 -8.14 -1.76
C VAL A 18 0.14 -6.66 -1.40
N ALA A 19 -0.85 -5.85 -1.78
CA ALA A 19 -0.93 -4.44 -1.44
C ALA A 19 -0.96 -4.23 0.09
N ASP A 20 -1.82 -4.97 0.79
CA ASP A 20 -1.94 -4.93 2.25
C ASP A 20 -0.61 -5.26 2.94
N LYS A 21 0.07 -6.30 2.46
CA LYS A 21 1.40 -6.65 2.97
C LYS A 21 2.41 -5.53 2.69
N ARG A 22 2.42 -4.97 1.49
CA ARG A 22 3.37 -3.92 1.08
C ARG A 22 3.17 -2.61 1.85
N ASN A 23 1.92 -2.25 2.11
CA ASN A 23 1.51 -1.02 2.81
C ASN A 23 1.94 -1.00 4.28
N LYS A 24 2.22 -2.17 4.87
CA LYS A 24 2.66 -2.33 6.27
C LYS A 24 4.18 -2.48 6.43
N ILE A 25 4.97 -2.50 5.35
CA ILE A 25 6.43 -2.68 5.47
C ILE A 25 7.15 -1.33 5.47
N PRO A 26 7.96 -1.02 6.49
CA PRO A 26 8.81 0.16 6.55
C PRO A 26 9.71 0.35 5.32
N ARG A 27 9.91 1.60 4.89
CA ARG A 27 10.82 1.96 3.79
C ARG A 27 11.87 2.94 4.26
N LYS A 28 13.15 2.66 3.98
CA LYS A 28 14.27 3.55 4.33
C LYS A 28 14.11 4.94 3.74
N SER A 29 13.61 5.06 2.50
CA SER A 29 13.33 6.34 1.84
C SER A 29 12.20 7.14 2.49
N LEU A 30 11.34 6.49 3.28
CA LEU A 30 10.27 7.13 4.05
C LEU A 30 10.68 7.37 5.51
N ASN A 31 11.99 7.43 5.79
CA ASN A 31 12.55 7.48 7.13
C ASN A 31 12.06 6.31 8.01
N TYR A 32 12.05 5.11 7.44
CA TYR A 32 11.59 3.87 8.10
C TYR A 32 10.11 3.88 8.52
N ARG A 33 9.28 4.76 7.94
CA ARG A 33 7.82 4.67 8.02
C ARG A 33 7.25 3.75 6.95
N THR A 34 6.07 3.22 7.21
CA THR A 34 5.30 2.43 6.24
C THR A 34 4.57 3.34 5.24
N PRO A 35 4.30 2.86 4.01
CA PRO A 35 3.47 3.62 3.07
C PRO A 35 2.12 4.04 3.64
N LEU A 36 1.48 3.17 4.43
CA LEU A 36 0.19 3.47 5.07
C LEU A 36 0.31 4.62 6.07
N GLU A 37 1.31 4.61 6.94
CA GLU A 37 1.54 5.71 7.91
C GLU A 37 1.77 7.05 7.21
N VAL A 38 2.56 7.05 6.13
CA VAL A 38 2.81 8.27 5.34
C VAL A 38 1.53 8.76 4.67
N PHE A 39 0.74 7.86 4.08
CA PHE A 39 -0.54 8.20 3.48
C PHE A 39 -1.49 8.84 4.50
N LEU A 40 -1.66 8.22 5.66
CA LEU A 40 -2.52 8.74 6.74
C LEU A 40 -2.05 10.11 7.24
N SER A 41 -0.73 10.39 7.21
CA SER A 41 -0.22 11.72 7.59
C SER A 41 -0.59 12.86 6.63
N TYR A 42 -1.08 12.56 5.43
CA TYR A 42 -1.60 13.55 4.48
C TYR A 42 -3.12 13.72 4.54
N ILE A 43 -3.81 12.88 5.30
CA ILE A 43 -5.27 12.96 5.44
C ILE A 43 -5.59 13.83 6.66
N ASP A 44 -6.49 14.79 6.48
CA ASP A 44 -6.96 15.62 7.59
C ASP A 44 -7.73 14.77 8.61
N GLU A 45 -7.62 15.12 9.89
CA GLU A 45 -8.32 14.41 10.97
C GLU A 45 -9.84 14.35 10.77
N SER A 46 -10.43 15.37 10.13
CA SER A 46 -11.86 15.40 9.77
C SER A 46 -12.23 14.26 8.83
N HIS A 47 -11.40 13.98 7.82
CA HIS A 47 -11.62 12.87 6.88
C HIS A 47 -11.44 11.52 7.57
N LEU A 48 -10.46 11.37 8.46
CA LEU A 48 -10.28 10.14 9.24
C LEU A 48 -11.46 9.88 10.19
N SER A 49 -12.01 10.93 10.81
CA SER A 49 -13.14 10.80 11.72
C SER A 49 -14.42 10.27 11.05
N SER A 50 -14.57 10.53 9.74
CA SER A 50 -15.72 10.04 8.95
C SER A 50 -15.65 8.56 8.57
N LEU A 51 -14.51 7.91 8.82
CA LEU A 51 -14.28 6.50 8.49
C LEU A 51 -14.67 5.53 9.62
N ASN A 52 -14.99 6.06 10.81
CA ASN A 52 -15.38 5.29 12.00
C ASN A 52 -16.89 5.09 12.10
#